data_AF-A0A2T1D6M3-F1
#
_entry.id   AF-A0A2T1D6M3-F1
#
_cell.length_a   1.000
_cell.length_b   1.000
_cell.length_c   1.000
_cell.angle_alpha   90.00
_cell.angle_beta   90.00
_cell.angle_gamma   90.00
#
_symmetry.space_group_name_H-M   'P 1'
#
loop_
_entity.id
_entity.type
_entity.pdbx_description
1 polymer ?
#
loop_
_entity_poly.entity_id
_entity_poly.type
_entity_poly.pdbx_seq_one_letter_code
_entity_poly.pdbx_strand_id
1 'polypeptide(L)'
;QLSAAATLPVEPITVTVPMAEEVQERYLEIREAATGAVITTIEILSPKNKRSGEGRQAYERKRHQVLASLSHLVEIDLLRSGQPLPILGGARSDYRILVSRSDRRPSAQLYAFSVRQRIPQFTVPLAAGDGEPILDLQSIVQRVYERGRYYLAIDYTQPALPPLSEPDAIWATTILQDYLQ
;
A
#
# COMPACT_ATOMS: atom_id res chain seq x y z
N GLN A 1 -19.04 -12.63 -69.49
CA GLN A 1 -18.06 -13.36 -68.65
C GLN A 1 -17.96 -12.63 -67.32
N LEU A 2 -18.41 -13.24 -66.23
CA LEU A 2 -18.24 -12.71 -64.87
C LEU A 2 -17.02 -13.42 -64.26
N SER A 3 -16.01 -12.63 -63.87
CA SER A 3 -14.79 -13.12 -63.21
C SER A 3 -15.10 -13.41 -61.74
N ALA A 4 -14.92 -14.66 -61.32
CA ALA A 4 -15.06 -15.07 -59.93
C ALA A 4 -13.74 -14.74 -59.18
N ALA A 5 -13.80 -13.79 -58.24
CA ALA A 5 -12.68 -13.52 -57.35
C ALA A 5 -12.57 -14.65 -56.33
N ALA A 6 -11.47 -15.41 -56.40
CA ALA A 6 -11.17 -16.45 -55.43
C ALA A 6 -10.87 -15.82 -54.07
N THR A 7 -11.72 -16.06 -53.08
CA THR A 7 -11.50 -15.64 -51.69
C THR A 7 -10.54 -16.62 -51.04
N LEU A 8 -9.36 -16.15 -50.61
CA LEU A 8 -8.41 -17.00 -49.89
C LEU A 8 -9.02 -17.40 -48.53
N PRO A 9 -8.90 -18.67 -48.10
CA PRO A 9 -9.43 -19.11 -46.82
C PRO A 9 -8.68 -18.42 -45.68
N VAL A 10 -9.42 -17.86 -44.73
CA VAL A 10 -8.87 -17.26 -43.51
C VAL A 10 -8.63 -18.37 -42.50
N GLU A 11 -7.37 -18.61 -42.14
CA GLU A 11 -6.98 -19.61 -41.15
C GLU A 11 -6.79 -18.96 -39.76
N PRO A 12 -7.20 -19.64 -38.68
CA PRO A 12 -7.06 -19.13 -37.33
C PRO A 12 -5.59 -19.08 -36.90
N ILE A 13 -5.17 -17.94 -36.35
CA ILE A 13 -3.83 -17.78 -35.75
C ILE A 13 -3.98 -17.88 -34.23
N THR A 14 -3.21 -18.77 -33.61
CA THR A 14 -3.15 -18.87 -32.15
C THR A 14 -2.45 -17.65 -31.57
N VAL A 15 -3.17 -16.91 -30.74
CA VAL A 15 -2.66 -15.73 -30.02
C VAL A 15 -2.83 -15.90 -28.52
N THR A 16 -1.99 -15.23 -27.73
CA THR A 16 -2.13 -15.18 -26.28
C THR A 16 -2.98 -13.98 -25.89
N VAL A 17 -4.08 -14.23 -25.20
CA VAL A 17 -4.97 -13.18 -24.69
C VAL A 17 -4.54 -12.84 -23.26
N PRO A 18 -4.40 -11.55 -22.88
CA PRO A 18 -4.07 -11.18 -21.52
C PRO A 18 -5.18 -11.63 -20.57
N MET A 19 -4.83 -12.51 -19.63
CA MET A 19 -5.71 -12.93 -18.54
C MET A 19 -5.52 -11.99 -17.36
N ALA A 20 -6.62 -11.66 -16.67
CA ALA A 20 -6.55 -10.86 -15.45
C ALA A 20 -5.77 -11.63 -14.36
N GLU A 21 -4.75 -11.00 -13.80
CA GLU A 21 -4.02 -11.55 -12.66
C GLU A 21 -4.81 -11.30 -11.37
N GLU A 22 -5.15 -12.36 -10.65
CA GLU A 22 -5.89 -12.25 -9.38
C GLU A 22 -4.92 -11.84 -8.25
N VAL A 23 -4.87 -10.54 -7.94
CA VAL A 23 -4.08 -10.02 -6.82
C VAL A 23 -4.91 -10.08 -5.54
N GLN A 24 -4.57 -11.04 -4.66
CA GLN A 24 -5.17 -11.11 -3.32
C GLN A 24 -4.64 -9.98 -2.43
N GLU A 25 -5.55 -9.11 -1.98
CA GLU A 25 -5.25 -8.09 -0.98
C GLU A 25 -5.60 -8.61 0.40
N ARG A 26 -4.58 -8.75 1.26
CA ARG A 26 -4.76 -9.16 2.64
C ARG A 26 -5.04 -7.92 3.49
N TYR A 27 -6.09 -7.99 4.28
CA TYR A 27 -6.43 -6.98 5.29
C TYR A 27 -6.44 -7.62 6.68
N LEU A 28 -6.29 -6.80 7.72
CA LEU A 28 -6.34 -7.25 9.11
C LEU A 28 -7.46 -6.53 9.84
N GLU A 29 -8.26 -7.30 10.57
CA GLU A 29 -9.27 -6.76 11.49
C GLU A 29 -9.01 -7.29 12.88
N ILE A 30 -9.07 -6.38 13.85
CA ILE A 30 -9.16 -6.71 15.26
C ILE A 30 -10.63 -6.72 15.60
N ARG A 31 -11.11 -7.84 16.14
CA ARG A 31 -12.52 -8.07 16.45
C ARG A 31 -12.70 -8.35 17.94
N GLU A 32 -13.82 -7.90 18.48
CA GLU A 32 -14.25 -8.32 19.80
C GLU A 32 -14.59 -9.81 19.77
N ALA A 33 -14.01 -10.60 20.69
CA ALA A 33 -14.13 -12.06 20.67
C ALA A 33 -15.57 -12.56 20.86
N ALA A 34 -16.37 -11.86 21.67
CA ALA A 34 -17.72 -12.29 22.02
C ALA A 34 -18.75 -12.05 20.91
N THR A 35 -18.71 -10.89 20.26
CA THR A 35 -19.71 -10.49 19.26
C THR A 35 -19.19 -10.60 17.82
N GLY A 36 -17.88 -10.69 17.64
CA GLY A 36 -17.24 -10.59 16.33
C GLY A 36 -17.22 -9.17 15.75
N ALA A 37 -17.67 -8.15 16.49
CA ALA A 37 -17.68 -6.77 16.02
C ALA A 37 -16.26 -6.30 15.68
N VAL A 38 -16.12 -5.61 14.54
CA VAL A 38 -14.82 -5.04 14.12
C VAL A 38 -14.50 -3.83 14.96
N ILE A 39 -13.43 -3.91 15.73
CA ILE A 39 -12.90 -2.81 16.54
C ILE A 39 -11.98 -1.94 15.71
N THR A 40 -10.99 -2.55 15.04
CA THR A 40 -9.99 -1.82 14.25
C THR A 40 -9.70 -2.52 12.95
N THR A 41 -9.83 -1.80 11.85
CA THR A 41 -9.38 -2.24 10.53
C THR A 41 -7.99 -1.67 10.25
N ILE A 42 -7.03 -2.54 9.92
CA ILE A 42 -5.69 -2.15 9.47
C ILE A 42 -5.56 -2.50 7.98
N GLU A 43 -5.37 -1.46 7.17
CA GLU A 43 -5.19 -1.55 5.72
C GLU A 43 -3.76 -1.15 5.34
N ILE A 44 -3.09 -1.98 4.54
CA ILE A 44 -1.84 -1.63 3.88
C ILE A 44 -2.17 -1.35 2.42
N LEU A 45 -1.87 -0.14 1.94
CA LEU A 45 -2.20 0.24 0.57
C LEU A 45 -1.39 -0.57 -0.45
N SER A 46 -2.08 -1.01 -1.49
CA SER A 46 -1.49 -1.58 -2.69
C SER A 46 -1.44 -0.54 -3.83
N PRO A 47 -0.59 -0.74 -4.86
CA PRO A 47 -0.52 0.15 -6.02
C PRO A 47 -1.88 0.41 -6.68
N LYS A 48 -2.80 -0.57 -6.65
CA LYS A 48 -4.12 -0.44 -7.28
C LYS A 48 -5.04 0.53 -6.51
N ASN A 49 -4.80 0.75 -5.22
CA ASN A 49 -5.58 1.70 -4.42
C ASN A 49 -5.19 3.16 -4.73
N LYS A 50 -3.98 3.41 -5.26
CA LYS A 50 -3.48 4.75 -5.57
C LYS A 50 -3.59 5.15 -7.05
N ARG A 51 -3.57 4.16 -7.96
CA ARG A 51 -3.78 4.39 -9.40
C ARG A 51 -5.24 4.75 -9.69
N SER A 52 -5.47 5.65 -10.65
CA SER A 52 -6.83 5.94 -11.12
C SER A 52 -7.50 4.68 -11.68
N GLY A 53 -8.84 4.63 -11.59
CA GLY A 53 -9.65 3.51 -12.07
C GLY A 53 -10.36 2.77 -10.95
N GLU A 54 -10.88 1.59 -11.28
CA GLU A 54 -11.79 0.83 -10.43
C GLU A 54 -11.17 0.43 -9.09
N GLY A 55 -9.89 0.07 -9.06
CA GLY A 55 -9.19 -0.34 -7.83
C GLY A 55 -9.15 0.76 -6.77
N ARG A 56 -8.91 2.01 -7.19
CA ARG A 56 -8.97 3.17 -6.29
C ARG A 56 -10.39 3.49 -5.87
N GLN A 57 -11.34 3.49 -6.79
CA GLN A 57 -12.75 3.76 -6.47
C GLN A 57 -13.33 2.71 -5.49
N ALA A 58 -12.97 1.43 -5.67
CA ALA A 58 -13.35 0.36 -4.77
C ALA A 58 -12.75 0.57 -3.38
N TYR A 59 -11.45 0.90 -3.30
CA TYR A 59 -10.81 1.18 -2.02
C TYR A 59 -11.37 2.44 -1.34
N GLU A 60 -11.59 3.53 -2.08
CA GLU A 60 -12.21 4.74 -1.53
C GLU A 60 -13.62 4.44 -0.99
N ARG A 61 -14.44 3.63 -1.67
CA ARG A 61 -15.74 3.19 -1.12
C ARG A 61 -15.58 2.42 0.19
N LYS A 62 -14.70 1.42 0.25
CA LYS A 62 -14.40 0.65 1.47
C LYS A 62 -13.93 1.58 2.60
N ARG A 63 -13.02 2.50 2.30
CA ARG A 63 -12.50 3.50 3.24
C ARG A 63 -13.62 4.38 3.80
N HIS A 64 -14.53 4.87 2.97
CA HIS A 64 -15.69 5.64 3.43
C HIS A 64 -16.61 4.81 4.33
N GLN A 65 -16.84 3.52 4.03
CA GLN A 65 -17.65 2.63 4.88
C GLN A 65 -17.03 2.48 6.27
N VAL A 66 -15.72 2.24 6.37
CA VAL A 66 -15.03 2.13 7.66
C VAL A 66 -15.09 3.46 8.42
N LEU A 67 -14.83 4.58 7.75
CA LEU A 67 -14.87 5.91 8.37
C LEU A 67 -16.27 6.31 8.85
N ALA A 68 -17.33 5.80 8.22
CA ALA A 68 -18.72 5.97 8.63
C ALA A 68 -19.18 4.99 9.73
N SER A 69 -18.37 3.98 10.07
CA SER A 69 -18.67 2.97 11.09
C SER A 69 -18.14 3.35 12.47
N LEU A 70 -18.45 2.52 13.49
CA LEU A 70 -17.85 2.64 14.83
C LEU A 70 -16.46 2.01 14.93
N SER A 71 -15.97 1.35 13.88
CA SER A 71 -14.62 0.77 13.84
C SER A 71 -13.56 1.84 13.62
N HIS A 72 -12.40 1.67 14.23
CA HIS A 72 -11.21 2.45 13.98
C HIS A 72 -10.56 2.08 12.64
N LEU A 73 -9.82 3.02 12.04
CA LEU A 73 -9.05 2.78 10.83
C LEU A 73 -7.57 3.10 11.07
N VAL A 74 -6.71 2.15 10.72
CA VAL A 74 -5.27 2.36 10.53
C VAL A 74 -4.96 2.12 9.05
N GLU A 75 -4.51 3.14 8.35
CA GLU A 75 -4.16 3.07 6.92
C GLU A 75 -2.67 3.33 6.74
N ILE A 76 -1.96 2.37 6.17
CA ILE A 76 -0.50 2.36 6.01
C ILE A 76 -0.15 2.48 4.52
N ASP A 77 0.46 3.59 4.13
CA ASP A 77 0.90 3.89 2.77
C ASP A 77 2.43 3.93 2.72
N LEU A 78 3.03 2.83 2.23
CA LEU A 78 4.48 2.73 1.96
C LEU A 78 4.79 2.87 0.46
N LEU A 79 3.87 3.43 -0.33
CA LEU A 79 4.01 3.54 -1.78
C LEU A 79 4.36 4.97 -2.19
N ARG A 80 5.51 5.16 -2.84
CA ARG A 80 5.93 6.47 -3.36
C ARG A 80 5.23 6.86 -4.67
N SER A 81 4.63 5.91 -5.39
CA SER A 81 3.95 6.15 -6.65
C SER A 81 2.42 6.25 -6.49
N GLY A 82 1.78 6.84 -7.49
CA GLY A 82 0.33 7.07 -7.50
C GLY A 82 -0.09 8.25 -6.64
N GLN A 83 -1.34 8.68 -6.82
CA GLN A 83 -1.87 9.82 -6.07
C GLN A 83 -2.22 9.37 -4.65
N PRO A 84 -1.82 10.10 -3.60
CA PRO A 84 -2.26 9.78 -2.25
C PRO A 84 -3.78 9.86 -2.11
N LEU A 85 -4.30 9.20 -1.07
CA LEU A 85 -5.71 9.28 -0.72
C LEU A 85 -6.04 10.65 -0.10
N PRO A 86 -7.29 11.13 -0.25
CA PRO A 86 -7.68 12.45 0.23
C PRO A 86 -7.61 12.54 1.76
N ILE A 87 -6.83 13.51 2.25
CA ILE A 87 -6.72 13.94 3.65
C ILE A 87 -6.69 15.47 3.64
N LEU A 88 -7.66 16.11 4.31
CA LEU A 88 -7.70 17.56 4.43
C LEU A 88 -6.56 18.02 5.37
N GLY A 89 -5.77 19.00 4.92
CA GLY A 89 -4.64 19.54 5.69
C GLY A 89 -3.41 18.64 5.78
N GLY A 90 -3.33 17.55 4.98
CA GLY A 90 -2.19 16.64 4.99
C GLY A 90 -0.92 17.25 4.39
N ALA A 91 0.23 16.93 4.98
CA ALA A 91 1.54 17.33 4.47
C ALA A 91 2.03 16.43 3.30
N ARG A 92 2.86 16.99 2.41
CA ARG A 92 3.59 16.21 1.40
C ARG A 92 4.61 15.30 2.11
N SER A 93 4.69 14.06 1.65
CA SER A 93 5.52 12.99 2.24
C SER A 93 5.61 11.82 1.27
N ASP A 94 6.67 11.01 1.43
CA ASP A 94 6.87 9.76 0.68
C ASP A 94 5.97 8.65 1.21
N TYR A 95 5.83 8.60 2.54
CA TYR A 95 5.13 7.54 3.26
C TYR A 95 4.22 8.11 4.34
N ARG A 96 3.15 7.37 4.64
CA ARG A 96 2.10 7.82 5.56
C ARG A 96 1.55 6.68 6.40
N ILE A 97 1.26 6.97 7.66
CA ILE A 97 0.39 6.15 8.49
C ILE A 97 -0.71 7.06 9.02
N LEU A 98 -1.97 6.71 8.73
CA LEU A 98 -3.14 7.42 9.21
C LEU A 98 -3.82 6.57 10.30
N VAL A 99 -4.00 7.14 11.48
CA VAL A 99 -4.77 6.54 12.58
C VAL A 99 -6.02 7.37 12.81
N SER A 100 -7.17 6.85 12.42
CA SER A 100 -8.49 7.46 12.62
C SER A 100 -9.28 6.67 13.67
N ARG A 101 -9.36 7.23 14.89
CA ARG A 101 -10.22 6.68 15.94
C ARG A 101 -11.67 7.13 15.72
N SER A 102 -12.63 6.23 15.89
CA SER A 102 -14.04 6.49 15.59
C SER A 102 -14.64 7.51 16.54
N ASP A 103 -14.24 7.47 17.80
CA ASP A 103 -14.61 8.41 18.88
C ASP A 103 -14.02 9.82 18.72
N ARG A 104 -13.04 10.02 17.84
CA ARG A 104 -12.37 11.31 17.60
C ARG A 104 -12.63 11.91 16.23
N ARG A 105 -13.46 11.27 15.41
CA ARG A 105 -13.79 11.77 14.06
C ARG A 105 -14.52 13.12 14.14
N PRO A 106 -14.28 14.04 13.19
CA PRO A 106 -13.56 13.83 11.92
C PRO A 106 -12.03 13.93 12.01
N SER A 107 -11.45 14.19 13.19
CA SER A 107 -10.00 14.28 13.36
C SER A 107 -9.32 12.90 13.27
N ALA A 108 -8.08 12.90 12.77
CA ALA A 108 -7.22 11.73 12.68
C ALA A 108 -5.76 12.14 12.88
N GLN A 109 -4.91 11.19 13.26
CA GLN A 109 -3.46 11.40 13.40
C GLN A 109 -2.77 10.91 12.13
N LEU A 110 -2.01 11.80 11.48
CA LEU A 110 -1.22 11.48 10.30
C LEU A 110 0.27 11.52 10.66
N TYR A 111 0.92 10.36 10.57
CA TYR A 111 2.38 10.25 10.59
C TYR A 111 2.87 10.33 9.15
N ALA A 112 3.39 11.49 8.75
CA ALA A 112 3.95 11.75 7.43
C ALA A 112 5.48 11.72 7.52
N PHE A 113 6.14 10.89 6.72
CA PHE A 113 7.59 10.69 6.79
C PHE A 113 8.23 10.44 5.42
N SER A 114 9.54 10.64 5.33
CA SER A 114 10.33 10.45 4.10
C SER A 114 11.11 9.14 4.11
N VAL A 115 11.69 8.81 2.94
CA VAL A 115 12.59 7.65 2.78
C VAL A 115 13.80 7.64 3.72
N ARG A 116 14.21 8.80 4.23
CA ARG A 116 15.37 8.91 5.14
C ARG A 116 15.01 8.63 6.60
N GLN A 117 13.72 8.62 6.92
CA GLN A 117 13.24 8.47 8.28
C GLN A 117 12.87 7.00 8.52
N ARG A 118 13.14 6.50 9.73
CA ARG A 118 12.60 5.20 10.16
C ARG A 118 11.08 5.27 10.16
N ILE A 119 10.43 4.15 9.88
CA ILE A 119 8.97 4.04 10.01
C ILE A 119 8.61 4.32 11.47
N PRO A 120 7.77 5.33 11.76
CA PRO A 120 7.43 5.70 13.13
C PRO A 120 6.60 4.61 13.79
N GLN A 121 6.83 4.43 15.09
CA GLN A 121 5.93 3.62 15.93
C GLN A 121 4.61 4.37 16.14
N PHE A 122 3.51 3.64 16.19
CA PHE A 122 2.18 4.20 16.44
C PHE A 122 1.33 3.23 17.25
N THR A 123 0.33 3.74 17.97
CA THR A 123 -0.58 2.88 18.74
C THR A 123 -1.74 2.39 17.87
N VAL A 124 -2.07 1.11 18.01
CA VAL A 124 -3.24 0.52 17.37
C VAL A 124 -4.43 0.71 18.31
N PRO A 125 -5.47 1.47 17.91
CA PRO A 125 -6.66 1.62 18.75
C PRO A 125 -7.32 0.27 19.01
N LEU A 126 -7.90 0.13 20.19
CA LEU A 126 -8.71 -1.01 20.61
C LEU A 126 -10.01 -0.51 21.26
N ALA A 127 -10.79 -1.43 21.84
CA ALA A 127 -12.01 -1.05 22.54
C ALA A 127 -11.69 -0.16 23.76
N ALA A 128 -12.67 0.64 24.17
CA ALA A 128 -12.50 1.54 25.31
C ALA A 128 -12.13 0.76 26.58
N GLY A 129 -11.03 1.18 27.23
CA GLY A 129 -10.51 0.52 28.43
C GLY A 129 -9.40 -0.50 28.16
N ASP A 130 -9.20 -0.92 26.91
CA ASP A 130 -8.10 -1.80 26.54
C ASP A 130 -6.78 -1.03 26.38
N GLY A 131 -5.68 -1.68 26.76
CA GLY A 131 -4.34 -1.15 26.51
C GLY A 131 -3.99 -1.22 25.02
N GLU A 132 -3.89 -0.07 24.37
CA GLU A 132 -3.51 0.03 22.96
C GLU A 132 -2.04 -0.41 22.75
N PRO A 133 -1.77 -1.46 21.95
CA PRO A 133 -0.40 -1.88 21.69
C PRO A 133 0.31 -0.88 20.76
N ILE A 134 1.61 -0.69 21.01
CA ILE A 134 2.49 0.04 20.09
C ILE A 134 2.91 -0.91 18.97
N LEU A 135 2.63 -0.53 17.72
CA LEU A 135 3.08 -1.28 16.55
C LEU A 135 4.43 -0.73 16.05
N ASP A 136 5.47 -1.55 16.19
CA ASP A 136 6.77 -1.32 15.56
C ASP A 136 6.81 -1.94 14.16
N LEU A 137 6.26 -1.22 13.19
CA LEU A 137 6.24 -1.65 11.80
C LEU A 137 7.65 -1.73 11.20
N GLN A 138 8.58 -0.87 11.62
CA GLN A 138 9.98 -0.90 11.15
C GLN A 138 10.61 -2.27 11.41
N SER A 139 10.48 -2.79 12.64
CA SER A 139 11.03 -4.10 13.01
C SER A 139 10.32 -5.26 12.31
N ILE A 140 9.03 -5.12 11.96
CA ILE A 140 8.30 -6.13 11.18
C ILE A 140 8.83 -6.16 9.73
N VAL A 141 8.93 -5.00 9.08
CA VAL A 141 9.43 -4.87 7.70
C VAL A 141 10.85 -5.42 7.59
N GLN A 142 11.73 -5.07 8.54
CA GLN A 142 13.10 -5.57 8.57
C GLN A 142 13.15 -7.11 8.69
N ARG A 143 12.35 -7.71 9.59
CA ARG A 143 12.30 -9.17 9.72
C ARG A 143 11.77 -9.87 8.48
N VAL A 144 10.78 -9.28 7.79
CA VAL A 144 10.29 -9.81 6.50
C VAL A 144 11.39 -9.72 5.45
N TYR A 145 12.10 -8.59 5.40
CA TYR A 145 13.21 -8.36 4.49
C TYR A 145 14.33 -9.40 4.65
N GLU A 146 14.76 -9.61 5.90
CA GLU A 146 15.81 -10.57 6.27
C GLU A 146 15.39 -12.02 6.01
N ARG A 147 14.20 -12.42 6.49
CA ARG A 147 13.71 -13.80 6.32
C ARG A 147 13.45 -14.14 4.86
N GLY A 148 12.97 -13.18 4.07
CA GLY A 148 12.77 -13.32 2.63
C GLY A 148 14.06 -13.27 1.82
N ARG A 149 15.20 -12.94 2.46
CA ARG A 149 16.51 -12.72 1.81
C ARG A 149 16.40 -11.76 0.62
N TYR A 150 15.63 -10.69 0.78
CA TYR A 150 15.39 -9.75 -0.31
C TYR A 150 16.66 -9.07 -0.82
N TYR A 151 17.76 -9.09 -0.05
CA TYR A 151 19.08 -8.65 -0.50
C TYR A 151 19.65 -9.47 -1.67
N LEU A 152 19.17 -10.69 -1.88
CA LEU A 152 19.52 -11.52 -3.04
C LEU A 152 18.62 -11.27 -4.25
N ALA A 153 17.41 -10.78 -4.01
CA ALA A 153 16.38 -10.60 -5.05
C ALA A 153 16.33 -9.18 -5.60
N ILE A 154 16.82 -8.19 -4.84
CA ILE A 154 16.81 -6.79 -5.21
C ILE A 154 18.20 -6.40 -5.67
N ASP A 155 18.31 -5.98 -6.94
CA ASP A 155 19.55 -5.40 -7.47
C ASP A 155 19.68 -3.93 -7.04
N TYR A 156 20.44 -3.71 -5.97
CA TYR A 156 20.72 -2.37 -5.42
C TYR A 156 21.66 -1.53 -6.28
N THR A 157 22.22 -2.08 -7.36
CA THR A 157 23.00 -1.31 -8.33
C THR A 157 22.11 -0.55 -9.32
N GLN A 158 20.83 -0.96 -9.43
CA GLN A 158 19.84 -0.27 -10.26
C GLN A 158 19.22 0.92 -9.52
N PRO A 159 18.78 1.96 -10.26
CA PRO A 159 18.01 3.04 -9.67
C PRO A 159 16.71 2.50 -9.06
N ALA A 160 16.34 3.04 -7.89
CA ALA A 160 15.09 2.68 -7.23
C ALA A 160 13.87 2.94 -8.13
N LEU A 161 12.88 2.05 -8.06
CA LEU A 161 11.60 2.19 -8.75
C LEU A 161 10.47 2.30 -7.71
N PRO A 162 9.71 3.41 -7.66
CA PRO A 162 9.85 4.64 -8.46
C PRO A 162 11.16 5.40 -8.14
N PRO A 163 11.63 6.29 -9.04
CA PRO A 163 12.87 7.04 -8.81
C PRO A 163 12.81 7.86 -7.52
N LEU A 164 13.94 7.96 -6.84
CA LEU A 164 14.13 8.87 -5.71
C LEU A 164 14.35 10.30 -6.22
N SER A 165 14.11 11.30 -5.37
CA SER A 165 14.60 12.65 -5.67
C SER A 165 16.14 12.64 -5.74
N GLU A 166 16.74 13.57 -6.47
CA GLU A 166 18.20 13.62 -6.60
C GLU A 166 18.92 13.68 -5.22
N PRO A 167 18.50 14.53 -4.26
CA PRO A 167 19.09 14.49 -2.92
C PRO A 167 18.93 13.15 -2.20
N ASP A 168 17.82 12.44 -2.40
CA ASP A 168 17.56 11.15 -1.76
C ASP A 168 18.34 10.01 -2.45
N ALA A 169 18.55 10.10 -3.76
CA ALA A 169 19.37 9.13 -4.50
C ALA A 169 20.84 9.19 -4.08
N ILE A 170 21.38 10.41 -3.88
CA ILE A 170 22.74 10.61 -3.35
C ILE A 170 22.85 9.99 -1.95
N TRP A 171 21.90 10.31 -1.06
CA TRP A 171 21.84 9.76 0.29
C TRP A 171 21.77 8.21 0.29
N ALA A 172 20.92 7.64 -0.55
CA ALA A 172 20.76 6.19 -0.65
C ALA A 172 22.06 5.53 -1.15
N THR A 173 22.75 6.13 -2.11
CA THR A 173 24.03 5.63 -2.62
C THR A 173 25.08 5.57 -1.52
N THR A 174 25.17 6.59 -0.66
CA THR A 174 26.11 6.58 0.48
C THR A 174 25.84 5.41 1.44
N ILE A 175 24.57 5.14 1.76
CA ILE A 175 24.23 4.02 2.67
C ILE A 175 24.45 2.66 2.01
N LEU A 176 24.15 2.54 0.71
CA LEU A 176 24.31 1.28 0.00
C LEU A 176 25.78 0.90 -0.21
N GLN A 177 26.69 1.88 -0.31
CA GLN A 177 28.12 1.61 -0.36
C GLN A 177 28.61 0.88 0.89
N ASP A 178 28.16 1.30 2.07
CA ASP A 178 28.50 0.62 3.34
C ASP A 178 27.82 -0.75 3.47
N TYR A 179 26.64 -0.92 2.87
CA TYR A 179 25.86 -2.16 2.96
C TYR A 179 26.33 -3.26 2.00
N LEU A 180 26.87 -2.90 0.84
CA LEU A 180 27.29 -3.84 -0.20
C LEU A 180 28.76 -4.27 -0.08
N GLN A 181 29.51 -3.73 0.89
CA GLN A 181 30.84 -4.21 1.28
C GLN A 181 30.74 -5.40 2.23
#